data_AF-U3P6N3-F1
#
_entry.id   AF-U3P6N3-F1
#
_cell.length_a   1.000
_cell.length_b   1.000
_cell.length_c   1.000
_cell.angle_alpha   90.00
_cell.angle_beta   90.00
_cell.angle_gamma   90.00
#
_symmetry.space_group_name_H-M   'P 1'
#
loop_
_entity.id
_entity.type
_entity.pdbx_description
1 polymer ?
#
loop_
_entity_poly.entity_id
_entity_poly.type
_entity_poly.pdbx_seq_one_letter_code
_entity_poly.pdbx_strand_id
1 'polypeptide(L)'
;MALQFALERVHAYATRNGERVRVIADRVPDQLAHEARIARYQQMGTMGYRRTFLESIEMPFQWEDSRMHRNLQAVDMATFLFRRWDSHHESNTFQQESIQRLWNTMRRSTKHYLT
;
A
#
# COMPACT_ATOMS: atom_id res chain seq x y z
N MET A 1 -7.63 -6.04 6.55
CA MET A 1 -7.86 -4.70 7.12
C MET A 1 -6.87 -3.67 6.59
N ALA A 2 -5.54 -3.90 6.59
CA ALA A 2 -4.56 -2.93 6.09
C ALA A 2 -4.81 -2.42 4.65
N LEU A 3 -5.13 -3.33 3.72
CA LEU A 3 -5.45 -2.96 2.33
C LEU A 3 -6.63 -1.99 2.23
N GLN A 4 -7.68 -2.17 3.05
CA GLN A 4 -8.85 -1.29 3.04
C GLN A 4 -8.45 0.15 3.40
N PHE A 5 -7.72 0.33 4.51
CA PHE A 5 -7.27 1.65 4.94
C PHE A 5 -6.33 2.31 3.93
N ALA A 6 -5.47 1.53 3.27
CA ALA A 6 -4.62 2.04 2.21
C ALA A 6 -5.45 2.57 1.03
N LEU A 7 -6.47 1.81 0.60
CA LEU A 7 -7.37 2.22 -0.48
C LEU A 7 -8.26 3.41 -0.10
N GLU A 8 -8.72 3.51 1.15
CA GLU A 8 -9.45 4.68 1.64
C GLU A 8 -8.59 5.96 1.56
N ARG A 9 -7.30 5.87 1.87
CA ARG A 9 -6.36 7.00 1.73
C ARG A 9 -6.11 7.38 0.28
N VAL A 10 -5.93 6.40 -0.61
CA VAL A 10 -5.78 6.62 -2.05
C VAL A 10 -7.04 7.26 -2.63
N HIS A 11 -8.22 6.75 -2.27
CA HIS A 11 -9.50 7.32 -2.67
C HIS A 11 -9.65 8.76 -2.17
N ALA A 12 -9.37 9.03 -0.89
CA ALA A 12 -9.44 10.38 -0.34
C ALA A 12 -8.52 11.37 -1.08
N TYR A 13 -7.32 10.93 -1.48
CA TYR A 13 -6.41 11.73 -2.30
C TYR A 13 -6.98 11.99 -3.70
N ALA A 14 -7.43 10.96 -4.40
CA ALA A 14 -8.00 11.08 -5.74
C ALA A 14 -9.23 12.00 -5.75
N THR A 15 -10.15 11.82 -4.80
CA THR A 15 -11.36 12.65 -4.66
C THR A 15 -11.03 14.12 -4.40
N ARG A 16 -10.02 14.42 -3.57
CA ARG A 16 -9.58 15.80 -3.31
C ARG A 16 -9.05 16.50 -4.56
N ASN A 17 -8.44 15.73 -5.47
CA ASN A 17 -7.88 16.25 -6.72
C ASN A 17 -8.88 16.16 -7.91
N GLY A 18 -10.08 15.62 -7.70
CA GLY A 18 -11.04 15.40 -8.78
C GLY A 18 -10.60 14.33 -9.79
N GLU A 19 -9.72 13.42 -9.38
CA GLU A 19 -9.12 12.41 -10.24
C GLU A 19 -9.73 11.03 -10.01
N ARG A 20 -9.60 10.17 -11.03
CA ARG A 20 -9.78 8.72 -10.91
C ARG A 20 -8.42 8.04 -11.04
N VAL A 21 -8.17 7.04 -10.22
CA VAL A 21 -6.87 6.38 -10.11
C VAL A 21 -6.98 4.89 -10.37
N ARG A 22 -6.03 4.35 -11.13
CA ARG A 22 -5.86 2.91 -11.29
C ARG A 22 -4.84 2.40 -10.29
N VAL A 23 -5.16 1.28 -9.64
CA VAL A 23 -4.24 0.63 -8.70
C VAL A 23 -3.47 -0.49 -9.42
N ILE A 24 -2.15 -0.40 -9.36
CA ILE A 24 -1.23 -1.46 -9.76
C ILE A 24 -0.79 -2.18 -8.48
N ALA A 25 -0.96 -3.49 -8.43
CA ALA A 25 -0.64 -4.31 -7.27
C ALA A 25 0.19 -5.53 -7.66
N ASP A 26 1.03 -6.00 -6.75
CA ASP A 26 1.78 -7.24 -6.94
C ASP A 26 0.84 -8.44 -6.98
N ARG A 27 1.19 -9.41 -7.81
CA ARG A 27 0.39 -10.60 -8.06
C ARG A 27 0.33 -11.47 -6.80
N VAL A 28 -0.88 -11.67 -6.27
CA VAL A 28 -1.13 -12.57 -5.12
C VAL A 28 -1.93 -13.82 -5.53
N PRO A 29 -1.88 -14.94 -4.78
CA PRO A 29 -2.69 -16.12 -5.11
C PRO A 29 -4.19 -15.84 -5.21
N ASP A 30 -4.74 -14.99 -4.32
CA ASP A 30 -6.18 -14.75 -4.18
C ASP A 30 -6.69 -13.49 -4.90
N GLN A 31 -6.10 -13.11 -6.04
CA GLN A 31 -6.44 -11.89 -6.80
C GLN A 31 -7.94 -11.67 -6.96
N LEU A 32 -8.67 -12.69 -7.41
CA LEU A 32 -10.11 -12.63 -7.64
C LEU A 32 -10.91 -12.32 -6.36
N ALA A 33 -10.50 -12.88 -5.22
CA ALA A 33 -11.14 -12.61 -3.94
C ALA A 33 -10.86 -11.17 -3.46
N HIS A 34 -9.65 -10.66 -3.73
CA HIS A 34 -9.30 -9.27 -3.48
C HIS A 34 -10.15 -8.33 -4.35
N GLU A 35 -10.25 -8.58 -5.65
CA GLU A 35 -11.06 -7.78 -6.57
C GLU A 35 -12.54 -7.78 -6.20
N ALA A 36 -13.13 -8.95 -5.93
CA ALA A 36 -14.52 -9.07 -5.53
C ALA A 36 -14.81 -8.27 -4.25
N ARG A 37 -13.88 -8.29 -3.29
CA ARG A 37 -14.00 -7.51 -2.05
C ARG A 37 -13.95 -6.00 -2.32
N ILE A 38 -13.09 -5.54 -3.22
CA ILE A 38 -12.96 -4.11 -3.56
C ILE A 38 -14.17 -3.64 -4.38
N ALA A 39 -14.64 -4.44 -5.34
CA ALA A 39 -15.88 -4.18 -6.06
C ALA A 39 -17.06 -4.03 -5.08
N ARG A 40 -17.12 -4.87 -4.03
CA ARG A 40 -18.10 -4.73 -2.96
C ARG A 40 -17.95 -3.42 -2.18
N TYR A 41 -16.74 -2.91 -1.97
CA TYR A 41 -16.55 -1.60 -1.33
C TYR A 41 -17.08 -0.44 -2.18
N GLN A 42 -17.07 -0.55 -3.52
CA GLN A 42 -17.69 0.45 -4.38
C GLN A 42 -19.23 0.43 -4.30
N GLN A 43 -19.82 -0.74 -4.08
CA GLN A 43 -21.28 -0.90 -4.03
C GLN A 43 -21.89 -0.69 -2.64
N MET A 44 -21.21 -1.18 -1.60
CA MET A 44 -21.75 -1.25 -0.23
C MET A 44 -20.99 -0.39 0.77
N GLY A 45 -19.88 0.22 0.33
CA GLY A 45 -18.94 0.95 1.17
C GLY A 45 -17.96 0.02 1.90
N THR A 46 -16.87 0.61 2.39
CA THR A 46 -15.91 -0.07 3.26
C THR A 46 -16.50 -0.40 4.63
N MET A 47 -15.91 -1.40 5.30
CA MET A 47 -16.36 -1.84 6.63
C MET A 47 -15.78 -0.94 7.73
N GLY A 48 -16.54 -0.64 8.78
CA GLY A 48 -16.06 0.11 9.94
C GLY A 48 -17.01 1.22 10.38
N TYR A 49 -16.50 2.12 11.24
CA TYR A 49 -17.28 3.21 11.84
C TYR A 49 -17.84 4.18 10.79
N ARG A 50 -17.04 4.54 9.78
CA ARG A 50 -17.46 5.37 8.65
C ARG A 50 -17.23 4.61 7.34
N ARG A 51 -18.32 4.36 6.62
CA ARG A 51 -18.25 3.71 5.30
C ARG A 51 -17.71 4.70 4.27
N THR A 52 -16.76 4.25 3.46
CA THR A 52 -16.25 4.99 2.30
C THR A 52 -16.57 4.20 1.04
N PHE A 53 -17.15 4.88 0.03
CA PHE A 53 -17.39 4.27 -1.27
C PHE A 53 -16.17 4.57 -2.16
N LEU A 54 -15.47 3.54 -2.60
CA LEU A 54 -14.19 3.67 -3.30
C LEU A 54 -14.36 4.03 -4.80
N GLU A 55 -15.24 4.99 -5.12
CA GLU A 55 -15.67 5.35 -6.48
C GLU A 55 -14.56 5.93 -7.36
N SER A 56 -13.59 6.63 -6.75
CA SER A 56 -12.44 7.22 -7.47
C SER A 56 -11.38 6.18 -7.86
N ILE A 57 -11.51 4.92 -7.44
CA ILE A 57 -10.60 3.84 -7.82
C ILE A 57 -11.17 3.11 -9.05
N GLU A 58 -10.37 2.99 -10.11
CA GLU A 58 -10.73 2.20 -11.28
C GLU A 58 -10.57 0.70 -11.01
N MET A 59 -11.53 -0.08 -11.51
CA MET A 59 -11.52 -1.55 -11.46
C MET A 59 -11.50 -2.12 -12.89
N PRO A 60 -10.89 -3.30 -13.12
CA PRO A 60 -10.17 -4.12 -12.15
C PRO A 60 -8.79 -3.54 -11.77
N PHE A 61 -8.16 -4.11 -10.75
CA PHE A 61 -6.77 -3.78 -10.43
C PHE A 61 -5.86 -4.32 -11.53
N GLN A 62 -4.73 -3.65 -11.74
CA GLN A 62 -3.69 -4.17 -12.60
C GLN A 62 -2.73 -5.03 -11.76
N TRP A 63 -2.84 -6.35 -11.92
CA TRP A 63 -2.01 -7.31 -11.19
C TRP A 63 -0.76 -7.66 -11.97
N GLU A 64 0.37 -7.26 -11.42
CA GLU A 64 1.65 -7.34 -12.09
C GLU A 64 2.64 -8.20 -11.32
N ASP A 65 3.62 -8.77 -12.02
CA ASP A 65 4.74 -9.45 -11.39
C ASP A 65 5.76 -8.41 -10.93
N SER A 66 5.94 -8.25 -9.61
CA SER A 66 6.89 -7.30 -9.04
C SER A 66 8.29 -7.38 -9.66
N ARG A 67 8.75 -8.55 -10.12
CA ARG A 67 10.08 -8.71 -10.77
C ARG A 67 10.26 -7.86 -12.02
N MET A 68 9.16 -7.48 -12.67
CA MET A 68 9.16 -6.68 -13.90
C MET A 68 8.88 -5.20 -13.65
N HIS A 69 8.49 -4.81 -12.42
CA HIS A 69 8.01 -3.46 -12.11
C HIS A 69 8.77 -2.84 -10.96
N ARG A 70 9.68 -1.91 -11.28
CA ARG A 70 10.53 -1.21 -10.29
C ARG A 70 9.72 -0.52 -9.17
N ASN A 71 8.54 0.00 -9.50
CA ASN A 71 7.68 0.65 -8.51
C ASN A 71 7.15 -0.35 -7.48
N LEU A 72 6.77 -1.56 -7.90
CA LEU A 72 6.34 -2.62 -6.99
C LEU A 72 7.51 -3.11 -6.14
N GLN A 73 8.69 -3.31 -6.74
CA GLN A 73 9.91 -3.67 -5.99
C GLN A 73 10.27 -2.65 -4.92
N ALA A 74 10.09 -1.35 -5.21
CA ALA A 74 10.35 -0.29 -4.24
C ALA A 74 9.38 -0.35 -3.05
N VAL A 75 8.10 -0.64 -3.30
CA VAL A 75 7.08 -0.83 -2.24
C VAL A 75 7.38 -2.08 -1.41
N ASP A 76 7.80 -3.17 -2.04
CA ASP A 76 8.18 -4.41 -1.34
C ASP A 76 9.40 -4.18 -0.44
N MET A 77 10.43 -3.49 -0.96
CA MET A 77 11.61 -3.13 -0.19
C MET A 77 11.25 -2.25 1.01
N ALA A 78 10.41 -1.22 0.81
CA ALA A 78 9.95 -0.36 1.90
C ALA A 78 9.18 -1.16 2.97
N THR A 79 8.29 -2.06 2.54
CA THR A 79 7.49 -2.90 3.44
C THR A 79 8.37 -3.91 4.20
N PHE A 80 9.36 -4.51 3.53
CA PHE A 80 10.33 -5.41 4.14
C PHE A 80 11.17 -4.70 5.21
N LEU A 81 11.74 -3.53 4.88
CA LEU A 81 12.54 -2.74 5.83
C LEU A 81 11.72 -2.27 7.02
N PHE A 82 10.48 -1.81 6.79
CA PHE A 82 9.57 -1.43 7.86
C PHE A 82 9.31 -2.61 8.80
N ARG A 83 8.92 -3.78 8.27
CA ARG A 83 8.68 -4.98 9.07
C ARG A 83 9.92 -5.41 9.84
N ARG A 84 11.09 -5.38 9.21
CA ARG A 84 12.35 -5.76 9.86
C ARG A 84 12.72 -4.81 10.98
N TRP A 85 12.47 -3.51 10.81
CA TRP A 85 12.68 -2.49 11.83
C TRP A 85 11.67 -2.58 12.98
N ASP A 86 10.40 -2.83 12.69
CA ASP A 86 9.29 -2.84 13.66
C ASP A 86 9.22 -4.14 14.47
N SER A 87 9.42 -5.30 13.83
CA SER A 87 9.18 -6.61 14.44
C SER A 87 10.39 -7.22 15.14
N HIS A 88 11.61 -6.69 14.96
CA HIS A 88 12.82 -7.32 15.50
C HIS A 88 13.55 -6.49 16.56
N HIS A 89 13.61 -7.06 17.77
CA HIS A 89 14.68 -6.81 18.73
C HIS A 89 15.84 -7.77 18.39
N GLU A 90 16.64 -7.46 17.37
CA GLU A 90 17.84 -8.27 17.05
C GLU A 90 18.83 -8.25 18.22
N SER A 91 19.41 -9.38 18.59
CA SER A 91 20.43 -9.42 19.65
C SER A 91 21.75 -8.73 19.24
N ASN A 92 21.96 -8.53 17.94
CA ASN A 92 23.14 -7.88 17.38
C ASN A 92 22.90 -6.40 17.11
N THR A 93 23.59 -5.53 17.86
CA THR A 93 23.46 -4.07 17.78
C THR A 93 23.86 -3.50 16.41
N PHE A 94 24.81 -4.10 15.69
CA PHE A 94 25.23 -3.62 14.38
C PHE A 94 24.14 -3.77 13.31
N GLN A 95 23.41 -4.89 13.36
CA GLN A 95 22.34 -5.16 12.41
C GLN A 95 21.13 -4.24 12.68
N GLN A 96 20.80 -4.00 13.95
CA GLN A 96 19.79 -3.02 14.35
C GLN A 96 20.12 -1.61 13.84
N GLU A 97 21.34 -1.13 14.08
CA GLU A 97 21.78 0.19 13.62
C GLU A 97 21.70 0.32 12.09
N SER A 98 22.10 -0.74 11.37
CA SER A 98 22.07 -0.76 9.91
C SER A 98 20.63 -0.67 9.38
N ILE A 99 19.72 -1.47 9.93
CA ILE A 99 18.29 -1.45 9.56
C ILE A 99 17.67 -0.10 9.90
N GLN A 100 18.00 0.48 11.07
CA GLN A 100 17.52 1.81 11.45
C GLN A 100 18.01 2.90 10.51
N ARG A 101 19.28 2.87 10.08
CA ARG A 101 19.82 3.80 9.08
C ARG A 101 19.11 3.64 7.73
N LEU A 102 18.94 2.41 7.25
CA LEU A 102 18.25 2.12 5.99
C LEU A 102 16.79 2.59 6.03
N TRP A 103 16.07 2.29 7.12
CA TRP A 103 14.70 2.74 7.31
C TRP A 103 14.60 4.27 7.36
N ASN A 104 15.51 4.94 8.08
CA ASN A 104 15.52 6.41 8.14
C ASN A 104 15.76 7.05 6.78
N THR A 105 16.63 6.48 5.95
CA THR A 105 16.85 6.94 4.57
C THR A 105 15.61 6.73 3.72
N MET A 106 15.02 5.53 3.73
CA MET A 106 13.80 5.21 2.98
C MET A 106 12.59 6.04 3.41
N ARG A 107 12.43 6.30 4.70
CA ARG A 107 11.35 7.14 5.24
C ARG A 107 11.47 8.58 4.78
N ARG A 108 12.68 9.08 4.54
CA ARG A 108 12.90 10.42 4.01
C ARG A 108 12.58 10.49 2.52
N SER A 109 12.91 9.45 1.74
CA SER A 109 12.61 9.41 0.30
C SER A 109 11.14 9.10 -0.03
N THR A 110 10.40 8.46 0.88
CA THR A 110 8.96 8.18 0.70
C THR A 110 8.05 9.36 1.06
N LYS A 111 8.60 10.45 1.62
CA LYS A 111 7.88 11.73 1.76
C LYS A 111 7.92 12.49 0.43
N HIS A 112 7.07 12.11 -0.51
CA HIS A 112 6.74 12.97 -1.65
C HIS A 112 5.38 13.64 -1.44
N TYR A 113 5.37 14.94 -1.77
CA TYR A 113 4.38 15.97 -1.51
C TYR A 113 2.92 15.50 -1.61
N LEU A 114 2.30 15.31 -0.45
CA LEU A 114 0.85 15.54 -0.27
C LEU A 114 0.69 17.01 0.10
N THR A 115 0.98 17.91 -0.84
CA THR A 115 0.52 19.31 -0.78
C THR A 115 -0.89 19.39 -1.35
#